data_AF-A0A1G9RWS5-F1
#
_entry.id   AF-A0A1G9RWS5-F1
#
_cell.length_a   1.000
_cell.length_b   1.000
_cell.length_c   1.000
_cell.angle_alpha   90.00
_cell.angle_beta   90.00
_cell.angle_gamma   90.00
#
_symmetry.space_group_name_H-M   'P 1'
#
loop_
_entity.id
_entity.type
_entity.pdbx_description
1 polymer ?
#
loop_
_entity_poly.entity_id
_entity_poly.type
_entity_poly.pdbx_seq_one_letter_code
_entity_poly.pdbx_strand_id
1 'polypeptide(L)'
;MEPDGYSLLEAKLIYDDDKQYYKISLGYGSEKGKKEKDEEGKDKKEQVNFIFGPYKGRKGFRATIEPRKEDFDLEEYAANMANDRIELTEVKGHKLAITEIEMATRQFWVTILFEDIVYKLVIPLEQEGKGLSKEAAFKYIENVIQANEA
;
A
#
# COMPACT_ATOMS: atom_id res chain seq x y z
N MET A 1 -9.28 -5.98 9.52
CA MET A 1 -8.61 -5.50 10.75
C MET A 1 -7.27 -6.23 10.85
N GLU A 2 -6.15 -5.50 10.99
CA GLU A 2 -4.81 -6.13 11.09
C GLU A 2 -4.71 -7.04 12.34
N PRO A 3 -3.95 -8.14 12.29
CA PRO A 3 -3.60 -8.91 13.48
C PRO A 3 -2.70 -8.09 14.43
N ASP A 4 -2.96 -8.15 15.74
CA ASP A 4 -2.20 -7.39 16.74
C ASP A 4 -0.69 -7.62 16.65
N GLY A 5 0.06 -6.53 16.50
CA GLY A 5 1.53 -6.54 16.43
C GLY A 5 2.12 -6.91 15.06
N TYR A 6 1.28 -7.14 14.06
CA TYR A 6 1.68 -7.34 12.67
C TYR A 6 1.38 -6.11 11.83
N SER A 7 2.00 -6.02 10.66
CA SER A 7 1.80 -4.96 9.69
C SER A 7 1.47 -5.58 8.35
N LEU A 8 0.54 -4.99 7.61
CA LEU A 8 0.27 -5.44 6.25
C LEU A 8 1.51 -5.21 5.39
N LEU A 9 2.03 -6.26 4.75
CA LEU A 9 3.21 -6.20 3.89
C LEU A 9 2.87 -6.61 2.45
N GLU A 10 1.92 -7.52 2.28
CA GLU A 10 1.67 -8.19 1.01
C GLU A 10 0.18 -8.22 0.70
N ALA A 11 -0.16 -8.10 -0.58
CA ALA A 11 -1.51 -8.27 -1.07
C ALA A 11 -1.49 -8.97 -2.42
N LYS A 12 -2.30 -10.01 -2.57
CA LYS A 12 -2.42 -10.77 -3.82
C LYS A 12 -3.89 -10.89 -4.22
N LEU A 13 -4.21 -10.53 -5.45
CA LEU A 13 -5.53 -10.79 -6.02
C LEU A 13 -5.63 -12.27 -6.38
N ILE A 14 -6.78 -12.86 -6.06
CA ILE A 14 -7.11 -14.23 -6.44
C ILE A 14 -8.23 -14.15 -7.47
N TYR A 15 -7.97 -14.77 -8.61
CA TYR A 15 -8.83 -14.79 -9.78
C TYR A 15 -9.55 -16.11 -9.91
N ASP A 16 -10.79 -16.06 -10.37
CA ASP A 16 -11.54 -17.25 -10.77
C ASP A 16 -11.08 -17.76 -12.14
N ASP A 17 -11.68 -18.85 -12.62
CA ASP A 17 -11.36 -19.47 -13.90
C ASP A 17 -11.57 -18.52 -15.10
N ASP A 18 -12.42 -17.50 -14.95
CA ASP A 18 -12.71 -16.47 -15.96
C ASP A 18 -11.78 -15.23 -15.84
N LYS A 19 -10.70 -15.33 -15.04
CA LYS A 19 -9.78 -14.23 -14.71
C LYS A 19 -10.46 -13.02 -14.07
N GLN A 20 -11.58 -13.24 -13.38
CA GLN A 20 -12.24 -12.20 -12.60
C GLN A 20 -11.78 -12.32 -11.16
N TYR A 21 -11.34 -11.20 -10.58
CA TYR A 21 -10.98 -11.22 -9.16
C TYR A 21 -12.23 -11.50 -8.32
N TYR A 22 -12.12 -12.41 -7.35
CA TYR A 22 -13.21 -12.71 -6.42
C TYR A 22 -12.77 -12.62 -4.96
N LYS A 23 -11.45 -12.54 -4.71
CA LYS A 23 -10.88 -12.57 -3.38
C LYS A 23 -9.53 -11.85 -3.35
N ILE A 24 -9.15 -11.36 -2.17
CA ILE A 24 -7.81 -10.83 -1.90
C ILE A 24 -7.20 -11.62 -0.75
N SER A 25 -5.93 -12.02 -0.91
CA SER A 25 -5.12 -12.56 0.17
C SER A 25 -4.20 -11.47 0.69
N LEU A 26 -4.03 -11.40 2.02
CA LEU A 26 -3.25 -10.39 2.70
C LEU A 26 -2.17 -11.07 3.54
N GLY A 27 -0.91 -10.71 3.27
CA GLY A 27 0.23 -11.14 4.07
C GLY A 27 0.63 -10.08 5.08
N TYR A 28 0.60 -10.45 6.35
CA TYR A 28 1.00 -9.61 7.47
C TYR A 28 2.33 -10.11 8.05
N GLY A 29 3.25 -9.19 8.38
CA GLY A 29 4.56 -9.52 8.94
C GLY A 29 4.89 -8.80 10.24
N SER A 30 5.74 -9.41 11.06
CA SER A 30 6.37 -8.83 12.24
C SER A 30 7.78 -9.40 12.44
N GLU A 31 8.57 -8.86 13.36
CA GLU A 31 9.85 -9.47 13.80
C GLU A 31 9.66 -10.89 14.37
N LYS A 32 8.44 -11.26 14.79
CA LYS A 32 8.11 -12.56 15.37
C LYS A 32 7.56 -13.58 14.35
N GLY A 33 7.53 -13.23 13.06
CA GLY A 33 7.09 -14.12 11.97
C GLY A 33 6.02 -13.50 11.06
N LYS A 34 5.61 -14.27 10.03
CA LYS A 34 4.54 -13.92 9.08
C LYS A 34 3.21 -14.56 9.47
N LYS A 35 2.09 -13.91 9.12
CA LYS A 35 0.72 -14.42 9.21
C LYS A 35 -0.03 -14.06 7.93
N GLU A 36 -0.72 -15.03 7.34
CA GLU A 36 -1.56 -14.81 6.17
C GLU A 36 -3.04 -14.77 6.57
N LYS A 37 -3.82 -13.94 5.87
CA LYS A 37 -5.26 -13.90 6.03
C LYS A 37 -5.93 -13.70 4.68
N ASP A 38 -6.90 -14.55 4.43
CA ASP A 38 -7.79 -14.50 3.29
C ASP A 38 -9.03 -13.65 3.62
N GLU A 39 -9.37 -12.68 2.76
CA GLU A 39 -10.58 -11.85 2.90
C GLU A 39 -11.53 -12.11 1.71
N GLU A 40 -12.79 -12.48 1.99
CA GLU A 40 -13.83 -12.65 0.97
C GLU A 40 -14.35 -11.28 0.50
N GLY A 41 -14.16 -10.96 -0.79
CA GLY A 41 -14.76 -9.80 -1.43
C GLY A 41 -16.14 -10.15 -1.98
N LYS A 42 -17.22 -9.88 -1.24
CA LYS A 42 -18.58 -9.94 -1.77
C LYS A 42 -19.01 -8.57 -2.29
N ASP A 43 -18.42 -8.11 -3.39
CA ASP A 43 -19.09 -7.07 -4.18
C ASP A 43 -18.73 -7.16 -5.67
N LYS A 44 -19.75 -6.98 -6.50
CA LYS A 44 -19.69 -7.12 -7.95
C LYS A 44 -18.70 -6.13 -8.56
N LYS A 45 -17.79 -6.69 -9.36
CA LYS A 45 -17.19 -6.16 -10.61
C LYS A 45 -17.38 -4.66 -10.82
N GLU A 46 -16.38 -3.88 -10.44
CA GLU A 46 -15.78 -2.78 -11.24
C GLU A 46 -14.96 -1.80 -10.38
N GLN A 47 -15.12 -1.80 -9.06
CA GLN A 47 -14.39 -0.86 -8.18
C GLN A 47 -14.10 -1.47 -6.81
N VAL A 48 -13.30 -2.55 -6.76
CA VAL A 48 -12.90 -3.10 -5.47
C VAL A 48 -11.65 -2.39 -4.97
N ASN A 49 -11.89 -1.40 -4.12
CA ASN A 49 -10.87 -0.71 -3.33
C ASN A 49 -10.89 -1.33 -1.93
N PHE A 50 -9.87 -2.11 -1.59
CA PHE A 50 -9.78 -2.65 -0.24
C PHE A 50 -9.00 -1.69 0.65
N ILE A 51 -9.66 -1.13 1.67
CA ILE A 51 -9.04 -0.23 2.63
C ILE A 51 -8.68 -1.02 3.89
N PHE A 52 -7.39 -1.14 4.17
CA PHE A 52 -6.86 -1.77 5.36
C PHE A 52 -6.21 -0.76 6.29
N GLY A 53 -6.26 -1.04 7.59
CA GLY A 53 -5.47 -0.31 8.58
C GLY A 53 -5.53 -0.96 9.96
N PRO A 54 -4.74 -0.48 10.94
CA PRO A 54 -3.55 0.37 10.83
C PRO A 54 -2.25 -0.35 11.22
N TYR A 55 -1.10 0.02 10.64
CA TYR A 55 0.25 -0.45 11.04
C TYR A 55 0.41 -0.47 12.57
N LYS A 56 0.44 -1.67 13.17
CA LYS A 56 0.54 -1.85 14.63
C LYS A 56 -0.52 -1.04 15.43
N GLY A 57 -1.73 -0.88 14.90
CA GLY A 57 -2.81 -0.13 15.55
C GLY A 57 -2.67 1.40 15.52
N ARG A 58 -1.71 1.96 14.78
CA ARG A 58 -1.51 3.42 14.69
C ARG A 58 -2.57 4.13 13.83
N LYS A 59 -3.44 4.90 14.48
CA LYS A 59 -4.44 5.75 13.80
C LYS A 59 -3.79 6.58 12.68
N GLY A 60 -4.40 6.55 11.50
CA GLY A 60 -3.95 7.32 10.33
C GLY A 60 -3.16 6.51 9.31
N PHE A 61 -2.64 5.34 9.67
CA PHE A 61 -2.05 4.42 8.70
C PHE A 61 -3.16 3.78 7.86
N ARG A 62 -3.04 3.83 6.53
CA ARG A 62 -4.01 3.20 5.61
C ARG A 62 -3.29 2.59 4.41
N ALA A 63 -3.78 1.43 3.98
CA ALA A 63 -3.43 0.82 2.72
C ALA A 63 -4.70 0.70 1.87
N THR A 64 -4.64 1.11 0.61
CA THR A 64 -5.68 0.85 -0.39
C THR A 64 -5.09 -0.02 -1.48
N ILE A 65 -5.71 -1.16 -1.75
CA ILE A 65 -5.32 -2.07 -2.84
C ILE A 65 -6.42 -2.09 -3.88
N GLU A 66 -6.02 -1.88 -5.13
CA GLU A 66 -6.89 -1.79 -6.29
C GLU A 66 -6.30 -2.66 -7.41
N PRO A 67 -7.12 -3.35 -8.22
CA PRO A 67 -6.63 -4.00 -9.43
C PRO A 67 -5.96 -3.00 -10.35
N ARG A 68 -4.82 -3.38 -10.92
CA ARG A 68 -4.14 -2.55 -11.92
C ARG A 68 -4.93 -2.58 -13.22
N LYS A 69 -5.28 -1.40 -13.72
CA LYS A 69 -5.84 -1.25 -15.07
C LYS A 69 -4.73 -1.32 -16.10
N GLU A 70 -5.02 -1.90 -17.27
CA GLU A 70 -4.03 -2.04 -18.37
C GLU A 70 -3.43 -0.71 -18.80
N ASP A 71 -4.20 0.38 -18.73
CA ASP A 71 -3.83 1.75 -19.09
C ASP A 71 -3.22 2.55 -17.93
N PHE A 72 -3.02 1.95 -16.75
CA PHE A 72 -2.45 2.67 -15.61
C PHE A 72 -0.95 2.87 -15.79
N ASP A 73 -0.55 4.12 -15.99
CA ASP A 73 0.84 4.57 -16.03
C ASP A 73 1.17 5.43 -14.80
N LEU A 74 2.25 5.06 -14.10
CA LEU A 74 2.65 5.71 -12.84
C LEU A 74 3.25 7.11 -13.07
N GLU A 75 3.94 7.32 -14.20
CA GLU A 75 4.55 8.60 -14.54
C GLU A 75 3.46 9.60 -14.94
N GLU A 76 2.49 9.16 -15.75
CA GLU A 76 1.31 9.93 -16.09
C GLU A 76 0.46 10.25 -14.85
N TYR A 77 0.28 9.27 -13.95
CA TYR A 77 -0.40 9.49 -12.66
C TYR A 77 0.30 10.59 -11.83
N ALA A 78 1.63 10.53 -11.72
CA ALA A 78 2.41 11.51 -10.98
C ALA A 78 2.35 12.91 -11.64
N ALA A 79 2.39 12.97 -12.98
CA ALA A 79 2.29 14.21 -13.74
C ALA A 79 0.89 14.85 -13.65
N ASN A 80 -0.18 14.05 -13.71
CA ASN A 80 -1.56 14.54 -13.71
C ASN A 80 -2.06 14.97 -12.33
N MET A 81 -1.50 14.40 -11.25
CA MET A 81 -1.78 14.85 -9.88
C MET A 81 -0.91 16.04 -9.45
N ALA A 82 -0.04 16.55 -10.32
CA ALA A 82 0.91 17.60 -10.00
C ALA A 82 0.24 18.95 -9.71
N ASN A 83 -0.11 19.16 -8.45
CA ASN A 83 0.31 20.38 -7.78
C ASN A 83 1.70 20.10 -7.17
N ASP A 84 2.78 20.19 -7.96
CA ASP A 84 4.21 20.28 -7.60
C ASP A 84 4.80 19.38 -6.47
N ARG A 85 4.09 18.35 -5.98
CA ARG A 85 4.45 17.66 -4.72
C ARG A 85 4.63 16.16 -4.83
N ILE A 86 4.46 15.58 -6.01
CA ILE A 86 4.71 14.15 -6.23
C ILE A 86 6.12 13.98 -6.78
N GLU A 87 6.94 13.24 -6.06
CA GLU A 87 8.27 12.80 -6.45
C GLU A 87 8.17 11.36 -6.95
N LEU A 88 8.76 11.10 -8.13
CA LEU A 88 9.01 9.74 -8.58
C LEU A 88 10.35 9.29 -7.98
N THR A 89 10.32 8.28 -7.12
CA THR A 89 11.51 7.71 -6.49
C THR A 89 11.65 6.23 -6.85
N GLU A 90 12.85 5.70 -6.75
CA GLU A 90 13.10 4.27 -6.90
C GLU A 90 13.51 3.67 -5.56
N VAL A 91 12.86 2.56 -5.17
CA VAL A 91 13.21 1.80 -3.97
C VAL A 91 13.26 0.33 -4.37
N LYS A 92 14.39 -0.35 -4.12
CA LYS A 92 14.59 -1.77 -4.50
C LYS A 92 14.23 -2.05 -5.98
N GLY A 93 14.61 -1.16 -6.90
CA GLY A 93 14.31 -1.30 -8.33
C GLY A 93 12.84 -1.01 -8.72
N HIS A 94 11.98 -0.68 -7.76
CA HIS A 94 10.59 -0.32 -8.01
C HIS A 94 10.45 1.19 -8.07
N LYS A 95 9.89 1.69 -9.17
CA LYS A 95 9.43 3.08 -9.26
C LYS A 95 8.19 3.26 -8.39
N LEU A 96 8.18 4.30 -7.58
CA LEU A 96 7.06 4.71 -6.74
C LEU A 96 6.77 6.19 -6.98
N ALA A 97 5.49 6.55 -6.91
CA ALA A 97 5.07 7.94 -6.77
C ALA A 97 4.86 8.24 -5.27
N ILE A 98 5.65 9.15 -4.72
CA ILE A 98 5.54 9.56 -3.31
C ILE A 98 5.23 11.04 -3.22
N THR A 99 4.27 11.40 -2.37
CA THR A 99 4.06 12.80 -1.99
C THR A 99 4.06 12.94 -0.49
N GLU A 100 4.76 13.98 -0.03
CA GLU A 100 4.74 14.39 1.35
C GLU A 100 3.71 15.49 1.55
N ILE A 101 2.73 15.20 2.39
CA ILE A 101 1.62 16.11 2.66
C ILE A 101 1.74 16.63 4.08
N GLU A 102 1.88 17.94 4.20
CA GLU A 102 1.83 18.68 5.46
C GLU A 102 0.43 19.30 5.61
N MET A 103 -0.47 18.60 6.30
CA MET A 103 -1.79 19.11 6.71
C MET A 103 -1.87 19.10 8.25
N ALA A 104 -2.92 18.48 8.84
CA ALA A 104 -3.07 18.31 10.28
C ALA A 104 -2.13 17.24 10.86
N THR A 105 -1.73 16.27 10.04
CA THR A 105 -0.69 15.29 10.35
C THR A 105 0.20 15.17 9.14
N ARG A 106 1.50 15.36 9.32
CA ARG A 106 2.50 15.10 8.29
C ARG A 106 2.43 13.64 7.86
N GLN A 107 2.39 13.37 6.57
CA GLN A 107 2.20 12.01 6.04
C GLN A 107 2.84 11.82 4.68
N PHE A 108 3.28 10.60 4.39
CA PHE A 108 3.55 10.17 3.03
C PHE A 108 2.32 9.53 2.43
N TRP A 109 1.98 9.93 1.21
CA TRP A 109 1.10 9.16 0.33
C TRP A 109 1.98 8.52 -0.74
N VAL A 110 1.99 7.20 -0.79
CA VAL A 110 2.87 6.41 -1.66
C VAL A 110 2.00 5.57 -2.58
N THR A 111 2.29 5.57 -3.86
CA THR A 111 1.68 4.66 -4.84
C THR A 111 2.79 3.77 -5.38
N ILE A 112 2.61 2.46 -5.20
CA ILE A 112 3.52 1.41 -5.66
C ILE A 112 2.75 0.58 -6.69
N LEU A 113 3.41 0.28 -7.81
CA LEU A 113 2.85 -0.53 -8.87
C LEU A 113 3.46 -1.93 -8.83
N PHE A 114 2.61 -2.94 -8.71
CA PHE A 114 2.98 -4.34 -8.91
C PHE A 114 2.37 -4.85 -10.23
N GLU A 115 2.61 -6.12 -10.56
CA GLU A 115 2.13 -6.73 -11.81
C GLU A 115 0.62 -6.54 -11.99
N ASP A 116 -0.15 -6.94 -10.97
CA ASP A 116 -1.62 -7.01 -11.04
C ASP A 116 -2.35 -5.99 -10.16
N ILE A 117 -1.64 -5.25 -9.31
CA ILE A 117 -2.24 -4.35 -8.32
C ILE A 117 -1.56 -2.99 -8.26
N VAL A 118 -2.37 -1.97 -7.94
CA VAL A 118 -1.91 -0.67 -7.46
C VAL A 118 -2.04 -0.65 -5.95
N TYR A 119 -0.92 -0.40 -5.27
CA TYR A 119 -0.84 -0.35 -3.82
C TYR A 119 -0.65 1.09 -3.36
N LYS A 120 -1.67 1.68 -2.72
CA LYS A 120 -1.62 3.06 -2.20
C LYS A 120 -1.49 3.05 -0.69
N LEU A 121 -0.43 3.65 -0.15
CA LEU A 121 -0.13 3.74 1.27
C LEU A 121 -0.29 5.17 1.75
N VAL A 122 -0.95 5.35 2.89
CA VAL A 122 -0.94 6.57 3.69
C VAL A 122 -0.18 6.27 4.97
N ILE A 123 1.00 6.85 5.11
CA ILE A 123 1.94 6.60 6.21
C ILE A 123 2.08 7.89 7.04
N PRO A 124 1.52 7.95 8.26
CA PRO A 124 1.76 9.06 9.16
C PRO A 124 3.24 9.18 9.49
N LEU A 125 3.81 10.35 9.24
CA LEU A 125 5.17 10.69 9.60
C LEU A 125 5.21 11.33 10.98
N GLU A 126 6.38 11.25 11.61
CA GLU A 126 6.57 11.74 12.95
C GLU A 126 6.31 13.25 13.06
N GLN A 127 5.31 13.59 13.86
CA GLN A 127 5.01 14.93 14.34
C GLN A 127 4.53 14.78 15.79
N GLU A 128 5.15 15.49 16.73
CA GLU A 128 4.83 15.40 18.17
C GLU A 128 4.89 13.96 18.75
N GLY A 129 5.84 13.14 18.29
CA GLY A 129 6.03 11.76 18.77
C GLY A 129 4.97 10.77 18.29
N LYS A 130 4.14 11.14 17.31
CA LYS A 130 3.15 10.27 16.66
C LYS A 130 3.55 10.07 15.20
N GLY A 131 3.67 8.81 14.75
CA GLY A 131 4.05 8.48 13.36
C GLY A 131 5.42 7.82 13.23
N LEU A 132 5.83 7.52 12.00
CA LEU A 132 7.14 6.94 11.68
C LEU A 132 8.15 8.04 11.32
N SER A 133 9.41 7.84 11.66
CA SER A 133 10.47 8.61 11.02
C SER A 133 10.46 8.34 9.51
N LYS A 134 11.00 9.26 8.70
CA LYS A 134 11.13 9.04 7.25
C LYS A 134 11.87 7.75 6.94
N GLU A 135 12.97 7.48 7.63
CA GLU A 135 13.75 6.25 7.49
C GLU A 135 12.91 5.00 7.78
N ALA A 136 12.13 5.00 8.87
CA ALA A 136 11.25 3.89 9.20
C ALA A 136 10.10 3.71 8.19
N ALA A 137 9.61 4.81 7.61
CA ALA A 137 8.61 4.77 6.54
C ALA A 137 9.19 4.15 5.26
N PHE A 138 10.37 4.57 4.82
CA PHE A 138 11.07 3.96 3.68
C PHE A 138 11.39 2.48 3.92
N LYS A 139 11.88 2.13 5.11
CA LYS A 139 12.10 0.73 5.49
C LYS A 139 10.81 -0.10 5.45
N TYR A 140 9.68 0.48 5.83
CA TYR A 140 8.39 -0.19 5.70
C TYR A 140 8.00 -0.40 4.22
N ILE A 141 8.19 0.60 3.36
CA ILE A 141 7.97 0.49 1.91
C ILE A 141 8.86 -0.60 1.29
N GLU A 142 10.14 -0.66 1.68
CA GLU A 142 11.06 -1.73 1.24
C GLU A 142 10.54 -3.11 1.62
N ASN A 143 10.04 -3.29 2.85
CA ASN A 143 9.49 -4.57 3.29
C ASN A 143 8.20 -4.93 2.54
N VAL A 144 7.37 -3.95 2.17
CA VAL A 144 6.19 -4.15 1.32
C VAL A 144 6.62 -4.65 -0.05
N ILE A 145 7.57 -3.97 -0.72
CA ILE A 145 8.08 -4.38 -2.03
C ILE A 145 8.64 -5.80 -1.96
N GLN A 146 9.57 -6.06 -1.03
CA GLN A 146 10.19 -7.38 -0.87
C GLN A 146 9.16 -8.49 -0.61
N ALA A 147 8.08 -8.21 0.11
CA ALA A 147 7.07 -9.21 0.41
C ALA A 147 6.17 -9.55 -0.79
N ASN A 148 5.96 -8.61 -1.72
CA ASN A 148 5.15 -8.84 -2.93
C ASN A 148 5.96 -9.42 -4.10
N GLU A 149 7.30 -9.37 -4.04
CA GLU A 149 8.20 -9.99 -5.03
C GLU A 149 8.68 -11.40 -4.66
N ALA A 150 8.46 -11.83 -3.41
CA ALA A 150 8.90 -13.14 -2.88
C ALA A 150 7.93 -14.27 -3.24
#